data_AF-A0A9N9A1C8-F1
#
_entry.id   AF-A0A9N9A1C8-F1
#
_cell.length_a   1.000
_cell.length_b   1.000
_cell.length_c   1.000
_cell.angle_alpha   90.00
_cell.angle_beta   90.00
_cell.angle_gamma   90.00
#
_symmetry.space_group_name_H-M   'P 1'
#
loop_
_entity.id
_entity.type
_entity.pdbx_description
1 polymer ?
#
loop_
_entity_poly.entity_id
_entity_poly.type
_entity_poly.pdbx_seq_one_letter_code
_entity_poly.pdbx_strand_id
1 'polypeptide(L)'
;MEAKDRHLKAFFDELVLSANLSQKKHESYPKIMSQLLLICYILCDICNKFIINVKHNLALYLDSTDTDNSTINALAELGIISMSQTVWHKKKEISESHMDTINNHLEKYHETSMVLNIDDYYNIYTNHVPKSSKMLTLTHMATILLNLINATLPIPINFNNISIHNPKLVNADSLKVDLENRFIELLEMPFNE
;
A
#
# COMPACT_ATOMS: atom_id res chain seq x y z
N MET A 1 -24.71 28.41 7.05
CA MET A 1 -24.28 26.99 7.11
C MET A 1 -25.17 26.21 8.07
N GLU A 2 -25.31 26.62 9.33
CA GLU A 2 -26.20 25.97 10.32
C GLU A 2 -27.67 25.85 9.89
N ALA A 3 -28.21 26.84 9.17
CA ALA A 3 -29.59 26.77 8.68
C ALA A 3 -29.84 25.64 7.66
N LYS A 4 -28.78 25.09 7.05
CA LYS A 4 -28.86 23.99 6.07
C LYS A 4 -28.62 22.62 6.70
N ASP A 5 -27.94 22.55 7.84
CA ASP A 5 -27.66 21.30 8.56
C ASP A 5 -27.80 21.53 10.07
N ARG A 6 -28.80 20.86 10.67
CA ARG A 6 -29.11 20.97 12.09
C ARG A 6 -28.01 20.41 12.98
N HIS A 7 -27.17 19.50 12.48
CA HIS A 7 -26.05 18.93 13.23
C HIS A 7 -24.87 19.90 13.35
N LEU A 8 -24.71 20.85 12.41
CA LEU A 8 -23.65 21.86 12.51
C LEU A 8 -23.84 22.77 13.72
N LYS A 9 -25.09 23.08 14.08
CA LYS A 9 -25.38 23.92 15.25
C LYS A 9 -24.87 23.26 16.53
N ALA A 10 -25.18 21.98 16.73
CA ALA A 10 -24.71 21.23 17.91
C ALA A 10 -23.18 21.17 17.96
N PHE A 11 -22.52 20.99 16.81
CA PHE A 11 -21.05 21.01 16.71
C PHE A 11 -20.47 22.37 17.12
N PHE A 12 -21.00 23.49 16.61
CA PHE A 12 -20.48 24.82 16.98
C PHE A 12 -20.80 25.17 18.44
N ASP A 13 -21.97 24.79 18.96
CA ASP A 13 -22.32 24.95 20.36
C ASP A 13 -21.30 24.21 21.26
N GLU A 14 -20.95 22.97 20.93
CA GLU A 14 -19.95 22.17 21.64
C GLU A 14 -18.53 22.75 21.51
N LEU A 15 -18.16 23.24 20.33
CA LEU A 15 -16.89 23.93 20.09
C LEU A 15 -16.76 25.19 20.96
N VAL A 16 -17.82 25.99 21.04
CA VAL A 16 -17.90 27.21 21.87
C VAL A 16 -17.85 26.86 23.36
N LEU A 17 -18.54 25.80 23.78
CA LEU A 17 -18.47 25.28 25.16
C LEU A 17 -17.05 24.83 25.51
N SER A 18 -16.36 24.11 24.62
CA SER A 18 -14.99 23.63 24.83
C SER A 18 -13.97 24.76 25.04
N ALA A 19 -14.23 25.94 24.47
CA ALA A 19 -13.40 27.12 24.64
C ALA A 19 -13.54 27.78 26.04
N ASN A 20 -14.46 27.29 26.88
CA ASN A 20 -14.70 27.77 28.25
C ASN A 20 -14.87 29.30 28.33
N LEU A 21 -15.63 29.87 27.39
CA LEU A 21 -15.83 31.32 27.31
C LEU A 21 -16.38 31.93 28.61
N SER A 22 -17.24 31.20 29.33
CA SER A 22 -17.82 31.61 30.62
C SER A 22 -16.79 31.91 31.72
N GLN A 23 -15.56 31.39 31.59
CA GLN A 23 -14.47 31.61 32.54
C GLN A 23 -13.46 32.66 32.05
N LYS A 24 -13.70 33.28 30.90
CA LYS A 24 -12.79 34.26 30.27
C LYS A 24 -13.32 35.69 30.44
N LYS A 25 -12.43 36.67 30.36
CA LYS A 25 -12.81 38.09 30.36
C LYS A 25 -13.60 38.40 29.09
N HIS A 26 -14.66 39.19 29.22
CA HIS A 26 -15.57 39.54 28.12
C HIS A 26 -14.85 40.22 26.93
N GLU A 27 -13.80 40.99 27.20
CA GLU A 27 -12.94 41.64 26.20
C GLU A 27 -12.18 40.64 25.31
N SER A 28 -11.95 39.40 25.78
CA SER A 28 -11.23 38.36 25.04
C SER A 28 -12.14 37.55 24.11
N TYR A 29 -13.47 37.69 24.21
CA TYR A 29 -14.44 36.89 23.46
C TYR A 29 -14.27 37.04 21.93
N PRO A 30 -14.13 38.26 21.36
CA PRO A 30 -13.96 38.41 19.92
C PRO A 30 -12.71 37.71 19.39
N LYS A 31 -11.62 37.77 20.17
CA LYS A 31 -10.35 37.12 19.83
C LYS A 31 -10.47 35.59 19.85
N ILE A 32 -11.11 35.02 20.88
CA ILE A 32 -11.34 33.57 21.00
C ILE A 32 -12.26 33.08 19.87
N MET A 33 -13.34 33.81 19.59
CA MET A 33 -14.24 33.46 18.47
C MET A 33 -13.54 33.49 17.11
N SER A 34 -12.67 34.46 16.88
CA SER A 34 -11.85 34.52 15.66
C SER A 34 -10.90 33.32 15.54
N GLN A 35 -10.31 32.85 16.65
CA GLN A 35 -9.48 31.64 16.66
C GLN A 35 -10.28 30.36 16.41
N LEU A 36 -11.47 30.23 17.01
CA LEU A 36 -12.36 29.10 16.74
C LEU A 36 -12.78 29.05 15.26
N LEU A 37 -13.11 30.21 14.68
CA LEU A 37 -13.42 30.30 13.26
C LEU A 37 -12.23 29.85 12.39
N LEU A 38 -11.01 30.27 12.74
CA LEU A 38 -9.78 29.84 12.05
C LEU A 38 -9.61 28.31 12.13
N ILE A 39 -9.84 27.70 13.29
CA ILE A 39 -9.78 26.25 13.47
C ILE A 39 -10.81 25.56 12.57
N CYS A 40 -12.05 26.04 12.51
CA CYS A 40 -13.07 25.50 11.63
C CYS A 40 -12.66 25.58 10.16
N TYR A 41 -12.06 26.70 9.73
CA TYR A 41 -11.51 26.82 8.37
C TYR A 41 -10.42 25.80 8.08
N ILE A 42 -9.49 25.60 9.02
CA ILE A 42 -8.42 24.59 8.89
C ILE A 42 -9.01 23.18 8.82
N LEU A 43 -9.98 22.86 9.67
CA LEU A 43 -10.65 21.56 9.66
C LEU A 43 -11.38 21.32 8.34
N CYS A 44 -12.10 22.31 7.83
CA CYS A 44 -12.74 22.22 6.52
C CYS A 44 -11.72 22.00 5.41
N ASP A 45 -10.59 22.71 5.42
CA ASP A 45 -9.52 22.52 4.42
C ASP A 45 -8.93 21.10 4.49
N ILE A 46 -8.65 20.59 5.69
CA ILE A 46 -8.17 19.22 5.91
C ILE A 46 -9.19 18.21 5.39
N CYS A 47 -10.46 18.33 5.78
CA CYS A 47 -11.52 17.44 5.33
C CYS A 47 -11.70 17.49 3.81
N ASN A 48 -11.65 18.68 3.21
CA ASN A 48 -11.75 18.86 1.76
C ASN A 48 -10.57 18.17 1.05
N LYS A 49 -9.33 18.38 1.52
CA LYS A 49 -8.15 17.70 0.99
C LYS A 49 -8.26 16.18 1.12
N PHE A 50 -8.71 15.68 2.27
CA PHE A 50 -8.92 14.25 2.50
C PHE A 50 -9.95 13.67 1.52
N ILE A 51 -11.13 14.30 1.40
CA ILE A 51 -12.18 13.87 0.48
C ILE A 51 -11.68 13.89 -0.97
N ILE A 52 -11.00 14.95 -1.39
CA ILE A 52 -10.42 15.05 -2.74
C ILE A 52 -9.44 13.90 -2.99
N ASN A 53 -8.58 13.58 -2.01
CA ASN A 53 -7.63 12.48 -2.14
C ASN A 53 -8.32 11.12 -2.26
N VAL A 54 -9.36 10.87 -1.45
CA VAL A 54 -10.17 9.64 -1.54
C VAL A 54 -10.84 9.51 -2.92
N LYS A 55 -11.46 10.59 -3.42
CA LYS A 55 -12.07 10.61 -4.76
C LYS A 55 -11.07 10.27 -5.86
N HIS A 56 -9.84 10.76 -5.71
CA HIS A 56 -8.79 10.52 -6.68
C HIS A 56 -8.27 9.08 -6.63
N ASN A 57 -8.06 8.53 -5.43
CA ASN A 57 -7.63 7.14 -5.25
C ASN A 57 -8.67 6.13 -5.78
N LEU A 58 -9.95 6.39 -5.55
CA LEU A 58 -11.03 5.58 -6.12
C LEU A 58 -11.03 5.64 -7.65
N ALA A 59 -10.81 6.81 -8.24
CA ALA A 59 -10.74 6.96 -9.70
C ALA A 59 -9.54 6.20 -10.29
N LEU A 60 -8.36 6.29 -9.65
CA LEU A 60 -7.17 5.51 -10.04
C LEU A 60 -7.41 4.00 -9.92
N TYR A 61 -8.08 3.55 -8.87
CA TYR A 61 -8.43 2.15 -8.68
C TYR A 61 -9.36 1.66 -9.81
N LEU A 62 -10.42 2.40 -10.13
CA LEU A 62 -11.33 2.04 -11.22
C LEU A 62 -10.61 1.99 -12.58
N ASP A 63 -9.79 2.99 -12.88
CA ASP A 63 -8.94 2.99 -14.09
C ASP A 63 -8.01 1.76 -14.14
N SER A 64 -7.46 1.33 -13.00
CA SER A 64 -6.62 0.11 -12.94
C SER A 64 -7.37 -1.21 -13.12
N THR A 65 -8.71 -1.19 -12.99
CA THR A 65 -9.58 -2.34 -13.28
C THR A 65 -10.12 -2.32 -14.71
N ASP A 66 -9.49 -1.54 -15.60
CA ASP A 66 -9.90 -1.32 -16.99
C ASP A 66 -11.33 -0.77 -17.11
N THR A 67 -11.81 -0.02 -16.10
CA THR A 67 -13.10 0.65 -16.16
C THR A 67 -13.08 1.72 -17.24
N ASP A 68 -14.10 1.71 -18.11
CA ASP A 68 -14.18 2.66 -19.21
C ASP A 68 -14.27 4.13 -18.74
N ASN A 69 -13.65 5.03 -19.50
CA ASN A 69 -13.61 6.46 -19.19
C ASN A 69 -15.02 7.07 -19.09
N SER A 70 -16.01 6.58 -19.85
CA SER A 70 -17.39 7.07 -19.74
C SER A 70 -18.01 6.74 -18.38
N THR A 71 -17.72 5.56 -17.83
CA THR A 71 -18.19 5.13 -16.51
C THR A 71 -17.50 5.95 -15.41
N ILE A 72 -16.20 6.17 -15.54
CA ILE A 72 -15.45 7.03 -14.61
C ILE A 72 -16.01 8.46 -14.63
N ASN A 73 -16.28 9.00 -15.82
CA ASN A 73 -16.82 10.34 -15.97
C ASN A 73 -18.23 10.46 -15.40
N ALA A 74 -19.09 9.46 -15.60
CA ALA A 74 -20.43 9.44 -15.01
C ALA A 74 -20.38 9.45 -13.46
N LEU A 75 -19.49 8.67 -12.85
CA LEU A 75 -19.30 8.69 -11.40
C LEU A 75 -18.69 10.00 -10.90
N ALA A 76 -17.84 10.64 -11.71
CA ALA A 76 -17.29 11.96 -11.42
C ALA A 76 -18.33 13.08 -11.49
N GLU A 77 -19.25 13.02 -12.47
CA GLU A 77 -20.40 13.93 -12.58
C GLU A 77 -21.36 13.81 -11.38
N LEU A 78 -21.51 12.60 -10.83
CA LEU A 78 -22.22 12.37 -9.56
C LEU A 78 -21.44 12.86 -8.33
N GLY A 79 -20.22 13.37 -8.52
CA GLY A 79 -19.36 13.88 -7.46
C GLY A 79 -18.71 12.80 -6.60
N ILE A 80 -18.74 11.53 -7.01
CA ILE A 80 -18.24 10.39 -6.23
C ILE A 80 -16.73 10.23 -6.37
N ILE A 81 -16.20 10.43 -7.58
CA ILE A 81 -14.78 10.26 -7.90
C ILE A 81 -14.23 11.42 -8.74
N SER A 82 -12.95 11.35 -9.13
CA SER A 82 -12.34 12.29 -10.07
C SER A 82 -12.57 11.90 -11.53
N MET A 83 -12.56 12.89 -12.42
CA MET A 83 -12.70 12.71 -13.88
C MET A 83 -11.56 11.88 -14.46
N SER A 84 -11.82 11.10 -15.51
CA SER A 84 -10.80 10.28 -16.21
C SER A 84 -9.60 11.11 -16.69
N GLN A 85 -9.83 12.34 -17.16
CA GLN A 85 -8.75 13.25 -17.56
C GLN A 85 -7.81 13.58 -16.38
N THR A 86 -8.35 13.80 -15.18
CA THR A 86 -7.54 14.04 -13.97
C THR A 86 -6.72 12.81 -13.60
N VAL A 87 -7.28 11.61 -13.76
CA VAL A 87 -6.55 10.34 -13.56
C VAL A 87 -5.40 10.23 -14.55
N TRP A 88 -5.64 10.51 -15.84
CA TRP A 88 -4.61 10.49 -16.87
C TRP A 88 -3.45 11.45 -16.56
N HIS A 89 -3.75 12.70 -16.16
CA HIS A 89 -2.72 13.67 -15.78
C HIS A 89 -1.86 13.18 -14.62
N LYS A 90 -2.47 12.58 -13.60
CA LYS A 90 -1.73 12.01 -12.45
C LYS A 90 -0.87 10.82 -12.87
N LYS A 91 -1.40 9.91 -13.69
CA LYS A 91 -0.60 8.79 -14.24
C LYS A 91 0.60 9.30 -15.03
N LYS A 92 0.40 10.35 -15.82
CA LYS A 92 1.46 11.01 -16.58
C LYS A 92 2.53 11.62 -15.66
N GLU A 93 2.13 12.38 -14.63
CA GLU A 93 3.05 12.95 -13.63
C GLU A 93 3.86 11.87 -12.89
N ILE A 94 3.21 10.76 -12.51
CA ILE A 94 3.87 9.61 -11.89
C ILE A 94 4.87 8.98 -12.86
N SER A 95 4.50 8.81 -14.13
CA SER A 95 5.38 8.26 -15.16
C SER A 95 6.60 9.14 -15.41
N GLU A 96 6.40 10.45 -15.52
CA GLU A 96 7.47 11.44 -15.76
C GLU A 96 8.45 11.51 -14.58
N SER A 97 7.95 11.41 -13.34
CA SER A 97 8.78 11.41 -12.13
C SER A 97 9.30 10.02 -11.72
N HIS A 98 8.91 8.96 -12.44
CA HIS A 98 9.18 7.58 -12.03
C HIS A 98 10.67 7.30 -11.98
N MET A 99 11.40 7.60 -13.04
CA MET A 99 12.84 7.34 -13.12
C MET A 99 13.61 8.08 -12.04
N ASP A 100 13.29 9.35 -11.80
CA ASP A 100 13.94 10.14 -10.76
C ASP A 100 13.63 9.57 -9.37
N THR A 101 12.39 9.15 -9.13
CA THR A 101 11.99 8.54 -7.86
C THR A 101 12.73 7.22 -7.60
N ILE A 102 12.81 6.36 -8.61
CA ILE A 102 13.54 5.08 -8.53
C ILE A 102 15.04 5.33 -8.32
N ASN A 103 15.65 6.24 -9.09
CA ASN A 103 17.06 6.56 -8.98
C ASN A 103 17.41 7.12 -7.60
N ASN A 104 16.64 8.09 -7.10
CA ASN A 104 16.85 8.67 -5.78
C ASN A 104 16.69 7.62 -4.67
N HIS A 105 15.74 6.68 -4.82
CA HIS A 105 15.56 5.59 -3.87
C HIS A 105 16.74 4.61 -3.92
N LEU A 106 17.18 4.20 -5.10
CA LEU A 106 18.33 3.32 -5.27
C LEU A 106 19.62 3.96 -4.75
N GLU A 107 19.87 5.23 -5.02
CA GLU A 107 21.03 5.96 -4.48
C GLU A 107 21.01 5.97 -2.95
N LYS A 108 19.84 6.26 -2.36
CA LYS A 108 19.66 6.28 -0.91
C LYS A 108 19.90 4.93 -0.24
N TYR A 109 19.59 3.82 -0.90
CA TYR A 109 19.65 2.47 -0.33
C TYR A 109 20.61 1.55 -1.09
N HIS A 110 21.58 2.07 -1.84
CA HIS A 110 22.43 1.26 -2.71
C HIS A 110 23.22 0.17 -1.96
N GLU A 111 23.58 0.41 -0.70
CA GLU A 111 24.30 -0.56 0.15
C GLU A 111 23.39 -1.63 0.76
N THR A 112 22.09 -1.38 0.86
CA THR A 112 21.12 -2.24 1.58
C THR A 112 20.00 -2.78 0.69
N SER A 113 19.92 -2.33 -0.57
CA SER A 113 18.93 -2.79 -1.52
C SER A 113 19.45 -3.98 -2.33
N MET A 114 18.59 -4.94 -2.59
CA MET A 114 18.86 -6.08 -3.47
C MET A 114 17.88 -6.05 -4.64
N VAL A 115 18.41 -6.17 -5.85
CA VAL A 115 17.62 -6.26 -7.09
C VAL A 115 17.60 -7.72 -7.54
N LEU A 116 16.42 -8.31 -7.61
CA LEU A 116 16.19 -9.68 -8.06
C LEU A 116 15.43 -9.65 -9.38
N ASN A 117 16.05 -10.17 -10.44
CA ASN A 117 15.34 -10.40 -11.70
C ASN A 117 14.87 -11.84 -11.71
N ILE A 118 13.55 -12.03 -11.64
CA ILE A 118 12.92 -13.34 -11.71
C ILE A 118 12.30 -13.48 -13.09
N ASP A 119 12.70 -14.53 -13.79
CA ASP A 119 12.10 -14.90 -15.07
C ASP A 119 10.68 -15.43 -14.84
N ASP A 120 9.74 -15.08 -15.72
CA ASP A 120 8.38 -15.58 -15.64
C ASP A 120 8.42 -17.09 -15.80
N TYR A 121 7.84 -17.70 -14.79
CA TYR A 121 8.08 -19.07 -14.46
C TYR A 121 7.11 -19.94 -15.29
N TYR A 122 7.00 -19.70 -16.60
CA TYR A 122 5.96 -20.30 -17.44
C TYR A 122 6.22 -21.78 -17.79
N ASN A 123 7.18 -22.46 -17.15
CA ASN A 123 7.54 -23.83 -17.54
C ASN A 123 7.97 -24.80 -16.42
N ILE A 124 7.48 -24.66 -15.19
CA ILE A 124 7.76 -25.68 -14.13
C ILE A 124 7.08 -27.02 -14.31
N TYR A 125 6.06 -27.12 -15.15
CA TYR A 125 5.35 -28.39 -15.32
C TYR A 125 6.14 -29.41 -16.15
N THR A 126 7.25 -29.02 -16.79
CA THR A 126 8.09 -29.94 -17.57
C THR A 126 9.57 -29.57 -17.52
N ASN A 127 10.44 -30.56 -17.25
CA ASN A 127 11.90 -30.41 -17.37
C ASN A 127 12.27 -30.05 -18.81
N HIS A 128 12.61 -28.79 -19.07
CA HIS A 128 13.08 -28.33 -20.38
C HIS A 128 14.57 -28.03 -20.32
N VAL A 129 15.37 -28.80 -21.06
CA VAL A 129 16.77 -28.45 -21.34
C VAL A 129 16.74 -27.32 -22.38
N PRO A 130 17.37 -26.15 -22.15
CA PRO A 130 17.34 -25.05 -23.10
C PRO A 130 18.02 -25.49 -24.40
N LYS A 131 17.23 -25.77 -25.45
CA LYS A 131 17.75 -26.25 -26.74
C LYS A 131 17.94 -25.14 -27.79
N SER A 132 17.78 -23.88 -27.42
CA SER A 132 18.20 -22.78 -28.29
C SER A 132 18.58 -21.57 -27.45
N SER A 133 19.67 -20.92 -27.82
CA SER A 133 20.15 -19.64 -27.27
C SER A 133 19.24 -18.46 -27.65
N LYS A 134 17.92 -18.64 -27.62
CA LYS A 134 16.98 -17.52 -27.72
C LYS A 134 16.97 -16.86 -26.36
N MET A 135 17.59 -15.68 -26.26
CA MET A 135 17.36 -14.78 -25.13
C MET A 135 15.84 -14.66 -24.96
N LEU A 136 15.34 -15.06 -23.80
CA LEU A 136 13.99 -14.73 -23.39
C LEU A 136 13.87 -13.21 -23.46
N THR A 137 12.89 -12.75 -24.23
CA THR A 137 12.59 -11.33 -24.36
C THR A 137 12.27 -10.76 -22.99
N LEU A 138 12.81 -9.58 -22.66
CA LEU A 138 12.62 -8.85 -21.38
C LEU A 138 11.15 -8.73 -20.94
N THR A 139 10.19 -8.93 -21.85
CA THR A 139 8.75 -9.01 -21.57
C THR A 139 8.35 -10.07 -20.55
N HIS A 140 9.20 -11.04 -20.27
CA HIS A 140 8.93 -12.14 -19.35
C HIS A 140 9.64 -12.00 -18.00
N MET A 141 10.30 -10.90 -17.65
CA MET A 141 10.99 -10.79 -16.35
C MET A 141 10.25 -9.88 -15.38
N ALA A 142 10.06 -10.37 -14.15
CA ALA A 142 9.64 -9.57 -13.00
C ALA A 142 10.87 -9.11 -12.21
N THR A 143 11.04 -7.80 -12.03
CA THR A 143 12.09 -7.25 -11.17
C THR A 143 11.52 -6.98 -9.78
N ILE A 144 12.11 -7.59 -8.74
CA ILE A 144 11.79 -7.34 -7.33
C ILE A 144 12.91 -6.51 -6.71
N LEU A 145 12.55 -5.38 -6.12
CA LEU A 145 13.44 -4.56 -5.31
C LEU A 145 13.18 -4.86 -3.82
N LEU A 146 14.18 -5.45 -3.14
CA LEU A 146 14.13 -5.72 -1.70
C LEU A 146 14.94 -4.67 -0.95
N ASN A 147 14.34 -3.98 0.01
CA ASN A 147 15.07 -3.12 0.95
C ASN A 147 15.39 -3.95 2.21
N LEU A 148 16.65 -4.00 2.64
CA LEU A 148 17.00 -4.67 3.89
C LEU A 148 16.40 -3.91 5.09
N ILE A 149 15.76 -4.63 5.99
CA ILE A 149 15.22 -4.06 7.23
C ILE A 149 16.36 -3.97 8.24
N ASN A 150 16.94 -2.77 8.39
CA ASN A 150 18.05 -2.52 9.33
C ASN A 150 17.66 -2.71 10.81
N ALA A 151 16.36 -2.75 11.13
CA ALA A 151 15.85 -2.92 12.49
C ALA A 151 15.90 -4.38 12.98
N THR A 152 16.13 -5.34 12.09
CA THR A 152 16.14 -6.77 12.41
C THR A 152 17.51 -7.35 12.16
N LEU A 153 18.04 -8.12 13.13
CA LEU A 153 19.24 -8.89 12.92
C LEU A 153 19.03 -9.85 11.73
N PRO A 154 20.00 -9.95 10.80
CA PRO A 154 19.91 -10.89 9.70
C PRO A 154 19.72 -12.30 10.26
N ILE A 155 18.90 -13.11 9.57
CA ILE A 155 18.70 -14.51 9.98
C ILE A 155 20.08 -15.19 9.96
N PRO A 156 20.56 -15.72 11.10
CA PRO A 156 21.93 -16.22 11.19
C PRO A 156 22.06 -17.46 10.31
N ILE A 157 23.12 -17.51 9.49
CA ILE A 157 23.43 -18.64 8.58
C ILE A 157 23.41 -19.99 9.32
N ASN A 158 23.74 -19.98 10.61
CA ASN A 158 23.65 -21.12 11.49
C ASN A 158 22.70 -20.81 12.66
N PHE A 159 21.75 -21.71 12.91
CA PHE A 159 20.91 -21.71 14.10
C PHE A 159 21.16 -23.00 14.86
N ASN A 160 21.51 -22.92 16.15
CA ASN A 160 21.90 -24.09 16.98
C ASN A 160 22.97 -24.98 16.32
N ASN A 161 24.04 -24.38 15.76
CA ASN A 161 25.10 -25.08 15.00
C ASN A 161 24.63 -25.84 13.75
N ILE A 162 23.40 -25.65 13.30
CA ILE A 162 22.88 -26.23 12.06
C ILE A 162 22.76 -25.10 11.04
N SER A 163 23.36 -25.29 9.86
CA SER A 163 23.20 -24.37 8.73
C SER A 163 21.73 -24.32 8.32
N ILE A 164 21.12 -23.14 8.42
CA ILE A 164 19.78 -22.89 7.88
C ILE A 164 19.83 -22.68 6.36
N HIS A 165 21.03 -22.36 5.83
CA HIS A 165 21.25 -22.42 4.40
C HIS A 165 21.04 -23.88 3.98
N ASN A 166 20.18 -24.04 2.98
CA ASN A 166 19.88 -25.30 2.32
C ASN A 166 20.69 -25.36 1.00
N PRO A 167 22.02 -25.57 1.05
CA PRO A 167 22.88 -25.49 -0.13
C PRO A 167 22.60 -26.62 -1.13
N LYS A 168 21.86 -27.66 -0.73
CA LYS A 168 21.55 -28.82 -1.56
C LYS A 168 20.20 -28.74 -2.26
N LEU A 169 19.44 -27.64 -2.11
CA LEU A 169 18.04 -27.53 -2.56
C LEU A 169 17.28 -28.79 -2.12
N VAL A 170 16.93 -28.89 -0.82
CA VAL A 170 16.05 -29.91 -0.20
C VAL A 170 15.56 -30.91 -1.25
N ASN A 171 16.27 -32.04 -1.32
CA ASN A 171 15.98 -33.08 -2.30
C ASN A 171 14.49 -33.40 -2.18
N ALA A 172 13.73 -33.14 -3.24
CA ALA A 172 12.28 -33.27 -3.23
C ALA A 172 11.84 -34.68 -2.79
N ASP A 173 12.64 -35.71 -3.11
CA ASP A 173 12.40 -37.08 -2.68
C ASP A 173 12.60 -37.24 -1.17
N SER A 174 13.62 -36.60 -0.60
CA SER A 174 13.86 -36.60 0.84
C SER A 174 12.78 -35.84 1.60
N LEU A 175 12.31 -34.71 1.07
CA LEU A 175 11.19 -33.96 1.65
C LEU A 175 9.89 -34.74 1.56
N LYS A 176 9.65 -35.40 0.42
CA LYS A 176 8.47 -36.25 0.23
C LYS A 176 8.45 -37.40 1.23
N VAL A 177 9.56 -38.11 1.40
CA VAL A 177 9.68 -39.20 2.38
C VAL A 177 9.47 -38.68 3.81
N ASP A 178 10.05 -37.53 4.16
CA ASP A 178 9.89 -36.94 5.49
C ASP A 178 8.43 -36.50 5.75
N LEU A 179 7.77 -35.90 4.77
CA LEU A 179 6.36 -35.53 4.84
C LEU A 179 5.44 -36.76 4.89
N GLU A 180 5.72 -37.81 4.12
CA GLU A 180 4.98 -39.07 4.17
C GLU A 180 5.10 -39.73 5.55
N ASN A 181 6.30 -39.78 6.12
CA ASN A 181 6.52 -40.32 7.47
C ASN A 181 5.78 -39.52 8.54
N ARG A 182 5.85 -38.18 8.50
CA ARG A 182 5.12 -37.31 9.43
C ARG A 182 3.61 -37.37 9.26
N PHE A 183 3.14 -37.54 8.02
CA PHE A 183 1.72 -37.71 7.72
C PHE A 183 1.20 -39.05 8.26
N ILE A 184 1.98 -40.12 8.14
CA ILE A 184 1.67 -41.42 8.74
C ILE A 184 1.67 -41.32 10.27
N GLU A 185 2.67 -40.71 10.92
CA GLU A 185 2.68 -40.52 12.38
C GLU A 185 1.47 -39.72 12.88
N LEU A 186 1.05 -38.68 12.13
CA LEU A 186 -0.10 -37.85 12.49
C LEU A 186 -1.45 -38.56 12.25
N LEU A 187 -1.53 -39.48 11.29
CA LEU A 187 -2.74 -40.28 11.02
C LEU A 187 -2.80 -41.59 11.80
N GLU A 188 -1.66 -42.12 12.24
CA GLU A 188 -1.56 -43.28 13.13
C GLU A 188 -1.90 -42.93 14.58
N MET A 189 -2.13 -41.65 14.92
CA MET A 189 -2.82 -41.31 16.16
C MET A 189 -4.25 -41.87 16.07
N PRO A 190 -4.63 -42.89 16.86
CA PRO A 190 -6.01 -43.35 16.87
C PRO A 190 -6.89 -42.21 17.35
N PHE A 191 -7.97 -41.93 16.61
CA PHE A 191 -9.10 -41.14 17.11
C PHE A 191 -9.83 -41.95 18.19
N ASN A 192 -9.21 -42.13 19.35
CA ASN A 192 -9.87 -42.63 20.54
C ASN A 192 -9.61 -41.67 21.69
N GLU A 193 -10.66 -40.92 22.05
CA GLU A 193 -11.04 -40.75 23.46
C GLU A 193 -11.22 -42.11 24.14
#